data_AF-G5JN62-F1
#
_entry.id   AF-G5JN62-F1
#
_cell.length_a   1.000
_cell.length_b   1.000
_cell.length_c   1.000
_cell.angle_alpha   90.00
_cell.angle_beta   90.00
_cell.angle_gamma   90.00
#
_symmetry.space_group_name_H-M   'P 1'
#
loop_
_entity.id
_entity.type
_entity.pdbx_description
1 polymer ?
#
loop_
_entity_poly.entity_id
_entity_poly.type
_entity_poly.pdbx_seq_one_letter_code
_entity_poly.pdbx_strand_id
1 'polypeptide(L)'
;MVTINNKIRELDDQYESDLRVIQSKRDSLEEDYQRFMQVTDDLKEQVYQATLKREMELSPEAKGHLYQMDINTDDFKSKFQKEIAELDEEQSQLKKEYDKQVEKIYEESRQDQDDNTDSAT
;
A
#
# COMPACT_ATOMS: atom_id res chain seq x y z
N MET A 1 -29.86 22.28 10.32
CA MET A 1 -29.64 20.91 10.83
C MET A 1 -28.95 20.12 9.73
N VAL A 2 -27.71 19.68 9.94
CA VAL A 2 -27.06 18.71 9.05
C VAL A 2 -27.71 17.36 9.34
N THR A 3 -28.38 16.78 8.36
CA THR A 3 -29.04 15.48 8.51
C THR A 3 -27.98 14.38 8.65
N ILE A 4 -28.28 13.31 9.40
CA ILE A 4 -27.40 12.12 9.56
C ILE A 4 -26.82 11.65 8.22
N ASN A 5 -27.67 11.63 7.19
CA ASN A 5 -27.29 11.25 5.82
C ASN A 5 -26.18 12.14 5.23
N ASN A 6 -26.11 13.42 5.58
CA ASN A 6 -25.04 14.31 5.11
C ASN A 6 -23.73 14.03 5.85
N LYS A 7 -23.77 13.79 7.17
CA LYS A 7 -22.58 13.43 7.96
C LYS A 7 -21.97 12.10 7.47
N ILE A 8 -22.81 11.10 7.23
CA ILE A 8 -22.35 9.80 6.71
C ILE A 8 -21.77 9.96 5.31
N ARG A 9 -22.42 10.73 4.44
CA ARG A 9 -21.90 10.98 3.10
C ARG A 9 -20.54 11.69 3.09
N GLU A 10 -20.35 12.70 3.93
CA GLU A 10 -19.05 13.37 4.07
C GLU A 10 -17.97 12.40 4.56
N LEU A 11 -18.33 11.48 5.46
CA LEU A 11 -17.44 10.45 5.95
C LEU A 11 -17.11 9.40 4.87
N ASP A 12 -18.08 9.02 4.05
CA ASP A 12 -17.89 8.13 2.90
C ASP A 12 -16.94 8.75 1.87
N ASP A 13 -17.16 10.01 1.52
CA ASP A 13 -16.33 10.75 0.56
C ASP A 13 -14.88 10.85 1.06
N GLN A 14 -14.68 11.11 2.35
CA GLN A 14 -13.35 11.17 2.97
C GLN A 14 -12.68 9.78 2.99
N TYR A 15 -13.41 8.74 3.41
CA TYR A 15 -12.90 7.37 3.43
C TYR A 15 -12.47 6.89 2.04
N GLU A 16 -13.28 7.18 1.01
CA GLU A 16 -12.95 6.83 -0.37
C GLU A 16 -11.73 7.61 -0.87
N SER A 17 -11.62 8.89 -0.53
CA SER A 17 -10.44 9.71 -0.85
C SER A 17 -9.16 9.11 -0.24
N ASP A 18 -9.20 8.75 1.03
CA ASP A 18 -8.04 8.18 1.74
C ASP A 18 -7.66 6.79 1.19
N LEU A 19 -8.66 5.96 0.85
CA LEU A 19 -8.42 4.69 0.17
C LEU A 19 -7.72 4.88 -1.18
N ARG A 20 -8.11 5.89 -1.97
CA ARG A 20 -7.46 6.18 -3.26
C ARG A 20 -6.00 6.59 -3.08
N VAL A 21 -5.66 7.28 -1.99
CA VAL A 21 -4.26 7.61 -1.67
C VAL A 21 -3.46 6.35 -1.39
N ILE A 22 -4.00 5.43 -0.57
CA ILE A 22 -3.35 4.14 -0.28
C ILE A 22 -3.17 3.33 -1.56
N GLN A 23 -4.21 3.25 -2.40
CA GLN A 23 -4.18 2.56 -3.70
C GLN A 23 -3.08 3.14 -4.61
N SER A 24 -3.01 4.47 -4.73
CA SER A 24 -1.99 5.12 -5.56
C SER A 24 -0.57 4.87 -5.06
N LYS A 25 -0.35 4.82 -3.74
CA LYS A 25 0.95 4.44 -3.17
C LYS A 25 1.31 3.00 -3.53
N ARG A 26 0.34 2.07 -3.41
CA ARG A 26 0.51 0.66 -3.77
C ARG A 26 0.88 0.49 -5.24
N ASP A 27 0.14 1.13 -6.13
CA ASP A 27 0.37 1.05 -7.57
C ASP A 27 1.78 1.56 -7.93
N SER A 28 2.21 2.69 -7.34
CA SER A 28 3.57 3.22 -7.52
C SER A 28 4.65 2.26 -7.01
N LEU A 29 4.42 1.62 -5.87
CA LEU A 29 5.32 0.63 -5.27
C LEU A 29 5.45 -0.61 -6.15
N GLU A 30 4.34 -1.07 -6.72
CA GLU A 30 4.33 -2.19 -7.67
C GLU A 30 5.06 -1.84 -8.96
N GLU A 31 4.87 -0.64 -9.51
CA GLU A 31 5.61 -0.16 -10.68
C GLU A 31 7.13 -0.12 -10.43
N ASP A 32 7.54 0.45 -9.30
CA ASP A 32 8.95 0.49 -8.89
C ASP A 32 9.53 -0.91 -8.72
N TYR A 33 8.74 -1.83 -8.16
CA TYR A 33 9.13 -3.23 -8.00
C TYR A 33 9.34 -3.91 -9.34
N GLN A 34 8.37 -3.82 -10.25
CA GLN A 34 8.47 -4.44 -11.57
C GLN A 34 9.67 -3.87 -12.34
N ARG A 35 9.85 -2.56 -12.30
CA ARG A 35 10.99 -1.90 -12.96
C ARG A 35 12.33 -2.36 -12.39
N PHE A 36 12.46 -2.44 -11.07
CA PHE A 36 13.69 -2.91 -10.43
C PHE A 36 14.01 -4.35 -10.82
N MET A 37 13.01 -5.24 -10.77
CA MET A 37 13.17 -6.64 -11.13
C MET A 37 13.58 -6.81 -12.58
N GLN A 38 12.88 -6.14 -13.50
CA GLN A 38 13.17 -6.18 -14.93
C GLN A 38 14.59 -5.70 -15.23
N VAL A 39 14.99 -4.54 -14.71
CA VAL A 39 16.34 -3.99 -14.93
C VAL A 39 17.42 -4.90 -14.38
N THR A 40 17.16 -5.53 -13.23
CA THR A 40 18.11 -6.45 -12.61
C THR A 40 18.28 -7.73 -13.44
N ASP A 41 17.18 -8.30 -13.93
CA ASP A 41 17.20 -9.50 -14.76
C ASP A 41 17.86 -9.22 -16.13
N ASP A 42 17.53 -8.10 -16.76
CA ASP A 42 18.15 -7.65 -18.02
C ASP A 42 19.67 -7.47 -17.86
N LEU A 43 20.11 -6.92 -16.72
CA LEU A 43 21.53 -6.73 -16.45
C LEU A 43 22.25 -8.07 -16.23
N LYS A 44 21.63 -9.02 -15.51
CA LYS A 44 22.18 -10.37 -15.36
C LYS A 44 22.31 -11.06 -16.71
N GLU A 45 21.27 -11.00 -17.54
CA GLU A 45 21.28 -11.60 -18.87
C GLU A 45 22.39 -10.99 -19.74
N GLN A 46 22.54 -9.67 -19.75
CA GLN A 46 23.60 -9.00 -20.50
C GLN A 46 25.00 -9.47 -20.09
N VAL A 47 25.24 -9.63 -18.78
CA VAL A 47 26.50 -10.17 -18.25
C VAL A 47 26.73 -11.60 -18.74
N TYR A 48 25.72 -12.48 -18.64
CA TYR A 48 25.82 -13.86 -19.12
C TYR A 48 26.08 -13.93 -20.64
N GLN A 49 25.35 -13.16 -21.44
CA GLN A 49 25.50 -13.11 -22.90
C GLN A 49 26.89 -12.60 -23.32
N ALA A 50 27.44 -11.60 -22.62
CA ALA A 50 28.78 -11.10 -22.88
C ALA A 50 29.86 -12.17 -22.69
N THR A 51 29.68 -13.08 -21.73
CA THR A 51 30.60 -14.19 -21.48
C THR A 51 30.39 -15.40 -22.37
N LEU A 52 29.14 -15.84 -22.55
CA LEU A 52 28.82 -17.03 -23.36
C LEU A 52 29.18 -16.84 -24.83
N LYS A 53 28.96 -15.65 -25.41
CA LYS A 53 29.31 -15.35 -26.81
C LYS A 53 30.82 -15.35 -27.08
N ARG A 54 31.64 -15.31 -26.03
CA ARG A 54 33.11 -15.29 -26.15
C ARG A 54 33.75 -16.62 -25.75
N GLU A 55 32.94 -17.65 -25.43
CA GLU A 55 33.41 -18.90 -24.80
C GLU A 55 34.29 -18.63 -23.56
N MET A 56 34.06 -17.50 -22.89
CA MET A 56 34.84 -17.06 -21.74
C MET A 56 34.07 -17.36 -20.46
N GLU A 57 34.76 -17.91 -19.47
CA GLU A 57 34.23 -17.94 -18.11
C GLU A 57 34.14 -16.51 -17.54
N LEU A 58 33.09 -16.27 -16.75
CA LEU A 58 33.00 -15.05 -15.94
C LEU A 58 34.22 -14.95 -15.01
N SER A 59 34.83 -13.76 -14.99
CA SER A 59 35.89 -13.46 -14.03
C SER A 59 35.34 -13.61 -12.59
N PRO A 60 36.20 -13.92 -11.61
CA PRO A 60 35.77 -13.97 -10.21
C PRO A 60 35.11 -12.67 -9.73
N GLU A 61 35.57 -11.53 -10.22
CA GLU A 61 34.99 -10.21 -9.94
C GLU A 61 33.57 -10.07 -10.51
N ALA A 62 33.36 -10.47 -11.77
CA ALA A 62 32.02 -10.47 -12.38
C ALA A 62 31.05 -11.42 -11.66
N LYS A 63 31.52 -12.60 -11.23
CA LYS A 63 30.74 -13.53 -10.39
C LYS A 63 30.37 -12.89 -9.04
N GLY A 64 31.30 -12.16 -8.42
CA GLY A 64 31.05 -11.42 -7.19
C GLY A 64 29.99 -10.33 -7.34
N HIS A 65 30.00 -9.58 -8.46
CA HIS A 65 28.98 -8.58 -8.73
C HIS A 65 27.58 -9.20 -8.96
N LEU A 66 27.50 -10.33 -9.68
CA LEU A 66 26.22 -11.04 -9.86
C LEU A 66 25.65 -11.51 -8.51
N TYR A 67 26.50 -12.06 -7.64
CA TYR A 67 26.10 -12.45 -6.29
C TYR A 67 25.61 -11.25 -5.46
N GLN A 68 26.29 -10.10 -5.56
CA GLN A 68 25.83 -8.88 -4.89
C GLN A 68 24.49 -8.38 -5.46
N MET A 69 24.25 -8.54 -6.77
CA MET A 69 22.95 -8.23 -7.36
C MET A 69 21.84 -9.14 -6.81
N ASP A 70 22.11 -10.43 -6.59
CA ASP A 70 21.15 -11.35 -5.94
C ASP A 70 20.82 -10.88 -4.52
N ILE A 71 21.83 -10.56 -3.70
CA ILE A 71 21.62 -10.01 -2.35
C ILE A 71 20.78 -8.73 -2.41
N ASN A 72 21.13 -7.79 -3.28
CA ASN A 72 20.40 -6.53 -3.41
C ASN A 72 18.94 -6.76 -3.85
N THR A 73 18.71 -7.80 -4.66
CA THR A 73 17.35 -8.18 -5.11
C THR A 73 16.52 -8.68 -3.94
N ASP A 74 17.10 -9.52 -3.09
CA ASP A 74 16.40 -10.06 -1.93
C ASP A 74 16.14 -8.97 -0.88
N ASP A 75 17.11 -8.08 -0.64
CA ASP A 75 16.94 -6.91 0.23
C ASP A 75 15.82 -5.99 -0.27
N PHE A 76 15.77 -5.75 -1.58
CA PHE A 76 14.73 -4.92 -2.19
C PHE A 76 13.35 -5.59 -2.09
N LYS A 77 13.24 -6.89 -2.38
CA LYS A 77 12.00 -7.67 -2.21
C LYS A 77 11.49 -7.61 -0.77
N SER A 78 12.38 -7.75 0.21
CA SER A 78 12.03 -7.67 1.63
C SER A 78 11.48 -6.29 2.01
N LYS A 79 12.12 -5.21 1.53
CA LYS A 79 11.63 -3.84 1.73
C LYS A 79 10.26 -3.61 1.08
N PHE A 80 10.10 -4.02 -0.17
CA PHE A 80 8.81 -3.95 -0.89
C PHE A 80 7.70 -4.66 -0.11
N GLN A 81 7.94 -5.89 0.35
CA GLN A 81 6.95 -6.65 1.14
C GLN A 81 6.59 -5.96 2.45
N LYS A 82 7.57 -5.35 3.11
CA LYS A 82 7.35 -4.58 4.34
C LYS A 82 6.47 -3.35 4.08
N GLU A 83 6.74 -2.61 3.02
CA GLU A 83 5.94 -1.43 2.65
C GLU A 83 4.51 -1.80 2.24
N ILE A 84 4.32 -2.90 1.50
CA ILE A 84 2.97 -3.42 1.20
C ILE A 84 2.21 -3.79 2.48
N ALA A 85 2.86 -4.46 3.43
CA ALA A 85 2.24 -4.81 4.70
C ALA A 85 1.89 -3.58 5.55
N GLU A 86 2.72 -2.52 5.51
CA GLU A 86 2.41 -1.24 6.16
C GLU A 86 1.18 -0.57 5.54
N LEU A 87 1.03 -0.62 4.21
CA LEU A 87 -0.17 -0.12 3.52
C LEU A 87 -1.42 -0.95 3.86
N ASP A 88 -1.31 -2.28 3.98
CA ASP A 88 -2.41 -3.15 4.41
C ASP A 88 -2.89 -2.80 5.83
N GLU A 89 -1.95 -2.53 6.74
CA GLU A 89 -2.27 -2.09 8.09
C GLU A 89 -2.88 -0.68 8.11
N GLU A 90 -2.36 0.27 7.32
CA GLU A 90 -2.93 1.62 7.14
C GLU A 90 -4.39 1.53 6.67
N GLN A 91 -4.68 0.68 5.67
CA GLN A 91 -6.02 0.46 5.17
C GLN A 91 -6.96 -0.17 6.21
N SER A 92 -6.46 -1.15 6.98
CA SER A 92 -7.19 -1.80 8.07
C SER A 92 -7.55 -0.80 9.18
N GLN A 93 -6.62 0.06 9.57
CA GLN A 93 -6.85 1.11 10.55
C GLN A 93 -7.84 2.15 10.05
N LEU A 94 -7.73 2.56 8.78
CA LEU A 94 -8.67 3.48 8.15
C LEU A 94 -10.10 2.93 8.19
N LYS A 95 -10.29 1.64 7.88
CA LYS A 95 -11.60 1.00 7.95
C LYS A 95 -12.17 0.97 9.37
N LYS A 96 -11.35 0.61 10.37
CA LYS A 96 -11.76 0.61 11.79
C LYS A 96 -12.19 1.99 12.26
N GLU A 97 -11.43 3.02 11.89
CA GLU A 97 -11.73 4.40 12.27
C GLU A 97 -13.01 4.90 11.60
N TYR A 98 -13.20 4.59 10.31
CA TYR A 98 -14.45 4.86 9.61
C TYR A 98 -15.65 4.20 10.32
N ASP A 99 -15.57 2.90 10.62
CA ASP A 99 -16.67 2.16 11.26
C ASP A 99 -17.04 2.76 12.63
N LYS A 100 -16.03 3.14 13.41
CA LYS A 100 -16.21 3.81 14.70
C LYS A 100 -16.89 5.17 14.55
N GLN A 101 -16.53 5.96 13.53
CA GLN A 101 -17.16 7.25 13.29
C GLN A 101 -18.61 7.09 12.81
N VAL A 102 -18.90 6.09 11.98
CA VAL A 102 -20.27 5.74 11.59
C VAL A 102 -21.11 5.37 12.81
N GLU A 103 -20.60 4.48 13.67
CA GLU A 103 -21.29 4.06 14.90
C GLU A 103 -21.60 5.27 15.79
N LYS A 104 -20.61 6.14 16.01
CA LYS A 104 -20.79 7.37 16.79
C LYS A 104 -21.87 8.29 16.22
N ILE A 105 -21.93 8.47 14.90
CA ILE A 105 -22.98 9.28 14.25
C ILE A 105 -24.36 8.69 14.54
N TYR A 106 -24.50 7.36 14.50
CA TYR A 106 -25.76 6.70 14.84
C TYR A 106 -26.11 6.83 16.33
N GLU A 107 -25.14 6.69 17.24
CA GLU A 107 -25.35 6.87 18.68
C GLU A 107 -25.82 8.29 19.02
N GLU A 108 -25.12 9.31 18.50
CA GLU A 108 -25.48 10.73 18.66
C GLU A 108 -26.92 10.97 18.19
N SER A 109 -27.30 10.37 17.05
CA SER A 109 -28.65 10.55 16.51
C SER A 109 -29.77 9.90 17.32
N ARG A 110 -29.48 8.79 18.03
CA ARG A 110 -30.45 8.14 18.92
C ARG A 110 -30.64 8.96 20.19
N GLN A 111 -29.55 9.48 20.75
CA GLN A 111 -29.61 10.36 21.92
C GLN A 111 -30.41 11.65 21.63
N ASP A 112 -30.20 12.27 20.46
CA ASP A 112 -30.97 13.46 20.04
C ASP A 112 -32.47 13.19 19.83
N GLN A 113 -32.86 11.93 19.57
CA GLN A 113 -34.26 11.50 19.48
C GLN A 113 -34.88 11.25 20.85
N ASP A 114 -34.17 10.58 21.75
CA ASP A 114 -34.63 10.27 23.10
C ASP A 114 -34.80 11.55 23.95
N ASP A 115 -33.86 12.50 23.86
CA ASP A 115 -33.94 13.80 24.56
C ASP A 115 -35.10 14.69 24.07
N ASN A 116 -35.52 14.56 22.80
CA ASN A 116 -36.68 15.29 22.27
C ASN A 116 -38.03 14.71 22.71
N THR A 117 -38.08 13.43 23.12
CA THR A 117 -39.30 12.78 23.60
C THR A 117 -39.57 13.04 25.09
N ASP A 118 -38.53 13.19 25.92
CA ASP A 118 -38.70 13.44 27.37
C ASP A 118 -39.01 14.91 27.71
N SER A 119 -38.78 15.86 26.79
CA SER A 119 -39.15 17.27 26.98
C SER A 119 -40.63 17.59 26.64
N ALA A 120 -41.44 16.59 26.27
CA ALA A 120 -42.83 16.78 25.80
C ALA A 120 -43.91 16.33 26.81
N THR A 121 -43.55 16.00 28.05
CA THR A 121 -44.48 15.66 29.15
C THR A 121 -44.40 16.63 30.32
#